data_AF-A0A0F9FYM0-F1
#
_entry.id   AF-A0A0F9FYM0-F1
#
_cell.length_a   1.000
_cell.length_b   1.000
_cell.length_c   1.000
_cell.angle_alpha   90.00
_cell.angle_beta   90.00
_cell.angle_gamma   90.00
#
_symmetry.space_group_name_H-M   'P 1'
#
loop_
_entity.id
_entity.type
_entity.pdbx_description
1 polymer ?
#
loop_
_entity_poly.entity_id
_entity_poly.type
_entity_poly.pdbx_seq_one_letter_code
_entity_poly.pdbx_strand_id
1 'polypeptide(L)'
;MSWKTTIHLSVVVLALLIVLDFYGIYTNNFYFIKPENYLFPVITIIHFTFLYVLNFKITEDELTDPMMRNVEYLLYGSFLIYVYKTSESIYTLTTYGEFLNYVLPTTFLPVGITSLVLHILLLVLTILAVHHRRELVGEYKF
;
A
#
# COMPACT_ATOMS: atom_id res chain seq x y z
N MET A 1 -3.22 -18.08 -2.03
CA MET A 1 -3.16 -17.50 -0.68
C MET A 1 -4.59 -17.38 -0.17
N SER A 2 -4.87 -17.60 1.12
CA SER A 2 -6.26 -17.49 1.63
C SER A 2 -6.68 -16.02 1.74
N TRP A 3 -7.98 -15.73 1.59
CA TRP A 3 -8.51 -14.37 1.71
C TRP A 3 -8.19 -13.74 3.08
N LYS A 4 -8.24 -14.53 4.16
CA LYS A 4 -7.86 -14.09 5.52
C LYS A 4 -6.40 -13.66 5.55
N THR A 5 -5.50 -14.49 5.02
CA THR A 5 -4.07 -14.18 4.99
C THR A 5 -3.80 -12.93 4.16
N THR A 6 -4.49 -12.76 3.02
CA THR A 6 -4.38 -11.56 2.18
C THR A 6 -4.76 -10.31 2.96
N ILE A 7 -5.88 -10.32 3.68
CA ILE A 7 -6.31 -9.16 4.48
C ILE A 7 -5.31 -8.84 5.60
N HIS A 8 -4.91 -9.84 6.40
CA HIS A 8 -3.98 -9.60 7.52
C HIS A 8 -2.62 -9.11 7.02
N LEU A 9 -2.11 -9.72 5.94
CA LEU A 9 -0.82 -9.31 5.38
C LEU A 9 -0.91 -7.90 4.79
N SER A 10 -1.99 -7.54 4.09
CA SER A 10 -2.20 -6.17 3.62
C SER A 10 -2.21 -5.16 4.76
N VAL A 11 -2.90 -5.46 5.87
CA VAL A 11 -2.93 -4.58 7.05
C VAL A 11 -1.53 -4.37 7.63
N VAL A 12 -0.74 -5.44 7.78
CA VAL A 12 0.64 -5.36 8.29
C VAL A 12 1.52 -4.55 7.35
N VAL A 13 1.45 -4.81 6.03
CA VAL A 13 2.23 -4.08 5.02
C VAL A 13 1.87 -2.60 4.99
N LEU A 14 0.58 -2.25 5.03
CA LEU A 14 0.13 -0.87 5.10
C LEU A 14 0.64 -0.17 6.36
N ALA A 15 0.56 -0.81 7.53
CA ALA A 15 1.05 -0.25 8.78
C ALA A 15 2.57 0.02 8.75
N LEU A 16 3.35 -0.93 8.20
CA LEU A 16 4.80 -0.76 8.04
C LEU A 16 5.13 0.38 7.07
N LEU A 17 4.45 0.44 5.92
CA LEU A 17 4.66 1.49 4.93
C LEU A 17 4.28 2.88 5.45
N ILE A 18 3.23 2.99 6.27
CA ILE A 18 2.87 4.24 6.95
C ILE A 18 4.03 4.73 7.81
N VAL A 19 4.62 3.85 8.64
CA VAL A 19 5.76 4.22 9.48
C VAL A 19 6.97 4.63 8.63
N LEU A 20 7.24 3.89 7.54
CA LEU A 20 8.37 4.17 6.65
C LEU A 20 8.19 5.46 5.83
N ASP A 21 6.97 5.91 5.55
CA ASP A 21 6.73 7.19 4.85
C ASP A 21 7.19 8.40 5.67
N PHE A 22 7.26 8.26 7.01
CA PHE A 22 7.84 9.28 7.89
C PHE A 22 9.37 9.21 7.98
N TYR A 23 10.00 8.17 7.45
CA TYR A 23 11.43 7.95 7.58
C TYR A 23 12.21 8.52 6.39
N GLY A 24 13.09 9.48 6.65
CA GLY A 24 13.98 10.04 5.64
C GLY A 24 15.19 9.16 5.38
N ILE A 25 15.16 8.38 4.30
CA ILE A 25 16.24 7.44 3.93
C ILE A 25 17.61 8.11 3.74
N TYR A 26 17.65 9.37 3.30
CA TYR A 26 18.88 10.13 3.06
C TYR A 26 19.51 10.70 4.34
N THR A 27 18.71 10.89 5.39
CA THR A 27 19.16 11.59 6.61
C THR A 27 19.11 10.70 7.85
N ASN A 28 18.56 9.47 7.75
CA ASN A 28 18.38 8.56 8.88
C ASN A 28 17.62 9.21 10.05
N ASN A 29 16.55 9.96 9.73
CA ASN A 29 15.72 10.68 10.70
C ASN A 29 14.23 10.56 10.37
N PHE A 30 13.37 10.63 11.38
CA PHE A 30 11.92 10.67 11.22
C PHE A 30 11.39 12.12 11.11
N TYR A 31 10.47 12.35 10.19
CA TYR A 31 9.89 13.66 9.89
C TYR A 31 8.38 13.67 10.09
N PHE A 32 7.93 13.85 11.33
CA PHE A 32 6.49 13.86 11.68
C PHE A 32 5.75 15.16 11.30
N ILE A 33 6.46 16.25 11.03
CA ILE A 33 5.83 17.56 10.75
C ILE A 33 5.73 17.82 9.23
N LYS A 34 6.40 17.00 8.41
CA LYS A 34 6.46 17.19 6.95
C LYS A 34 5.12 16.78 6.31
N PRO A 35 4.33 17.70 5.72
CA PRO A 35 2.99 17.39 5.21
C PRO A 35 2.98 16.35 4.10
N GLU A 36 4.04 16.30 3.29
CA GLU A 36 4.19 15.32 2.20
C GLU A 36 4.11 13.86 2.68
N ASN A 37 4.57 13.58 3.91
CA ASN A 37 4.58 12.25 4.52
C ASN A 37 3.19 11.80 5.02
N TYR A 38 2.19 12.68 4.94
CA TYR A 38 0.80 12.34 5.30
C TYR A 38 -0.02 11.92 4.08
N LEU A 39 0.49 12.13 2.86
CA LEU A 39 -0.22 11.78 1.64
C LEU A 39 -0.51 10.27 1.59
N PHE A 40 0.50 9.43 1.83
CA PHE A 40 0.32 7.98 1.81
C PHE A 40 -0.63 7.51 2.92
N PRO A 41 -0.45 7.87 4.22
CA PRO A 41 -1.40 7.53 5.28
C PRO A 41 -2.85 7.89 4.96
N VAL A 42 -3.12 9.09 4.44
CA VAL A 42 -4.48 9.51 4.07
C VAL A 42 -5.07 8.61 2.99
N ILE A 43 -4.30 8.28 1.96
CA ILE A 43 -4.76 7.38 0.88
C ILE A 43 -5.01 5.97 1.41
N THR A 44 -4.18 5.47 2.34
CA THR A 44 -4.36 4.12 2.90
C THR A 44 -5.68 3.94 3.65
N ILE A 45 -6.36 5.01 4.10
CA ILE A 45 -7.68 4.94 4.73
C ILE A 45 -8.70 4.27 3.78
N ILE A 46 -8.63 4.58 2.48
CA ILE A 46 -9.48 3.95 1.45
C ILE A 46 -9.22 2.44 1.41
N HIS A 47 -7.95 2.04 1.45
CA HIS A 47 -7.56 0.64 1.41
C HIS A 47 -7.99 -0.11 2.67
N PHE A 48 -7.79 0.45 3.86
CA PHE A 48 -8.32 -0.14 5.10
C PHE A 48 -9.84 -0.29 5.07
N THR A 49 -10.55 0.72 4.56
CA THR A 49 -12.01 0.67 4.39
C THR A 49 -12.40 -0.48 3.46
N PHE A 50 -11.72 -0.65 2.33
CA PHE A 50 -11.96 -1.76 1.41
C PHE A 50 -11.74 -3.13 2.08
N LEU A 51 -10.63 -3.31 2.79
CA LEU A 51 -10.32 -4.58 3.48
C LEU A 51 -11.34 -4.89 4.57
N TYR A 52 -11.80 -3.88 5.31
CA TYR A 52 -12.85 -4.01 6.31
C TYR A 52 -14.16 -4.47 5.67
N VAL A 53 -14.63 -3.77 4.63
CA VAL A 53 -15.88 -4.13 3.92
C VAL A 53 -15.77 -5.52 3.31
N LEU A 54 -14.63 -5.86 2.70
CA LEU A 54 -14.38 -7.19 2.16
C LEU A 54 -14.48 -8.27 3.24
N ASN A 55 -13.81 -8.09 4.38
CA ASN A 55 -13.87 -9.03 5.50
C ASN A 55 -15.30 -9.20 6.01
N PHE A 56 -16.02 -8.08 6.19
CA PHE A 56 -17.41 -8.08 6.64
C PHE A 56 -18.31 -8.89 5.68
N LYS A 57 -18.25 -8.57 4.38
CA LYS A 57 -19.07 -9.25 3.36
C LYS A 57 -18.82 -10.75 3.28
N ILE A 58 -17.56 -11.16 3.32
CA ILE A 58 -17.22 -12.60 3.29
C ILE A 58 -17.68 -13.30 4.57
N THR A 59 -17.64 -12.62 5.72
CA THR A 59 -17.99 -13.24 7.01
C THR A 59 -19.50 -13.38 7.20
N GLU A 60 -20.26 -12.37 6.77
CA GLU A 60 -21.73 -12.34 6.88
C GLU A 60 -22.45 -12.97 5.67
N ASP A 61 -21.71 -13.53 4.71
CA ASP A 61 -22.24 -14.10 3.46
C ASP A 61 -23.18 -13.12 2.71
N GLU A 62 -22.80 -11.83 2.73
CA GLU A 62 -23.56 -10.77 2.09
C GLU A 62 -23.08 -10.52 0.66
N LEU A 63 -24.05 -10.30 -0.25
CA LEU A 63 -23.77 -9.96 -1.63
C LEU A 63 -23.27 -8.52 -1.79
N THR A 64 -22.78 -8.23 -3.00
CA THR A 64 -22.31 -6.91 -3.40
C THR A 64 -23.39 -5.83 -3.25
N ASP A 65 -22.99 -4.65 -2.78
CA ASP A 65 -23.84 -3.45 -2.72
C ASP A 65 -23.17 -2.24 -3.41
N PRO A 66 -23.94 -1.17 -3.71
CA PRO A 66 -23.39 0.02 -4.36
C PRO A 66 -22.31 0.76 -3.55
N MET A 67 -22.31 0.69 -2.22
CA MET A 67 -21.31 1.35 -1.38
C MET A 67 -19.95 0.63 -1.50
N MET A 68 -19.95 -0.71 -1.45
CA MET A 68 -18.75 -1.52 -1.70
C MET A 68 -18.11 -1.21 -3.05
N ARG A 69 -18.94 -1.06 -4.10
CA ARG A 69 -18.49 -0.69 -5.44
C ARG A 69 -17.75 0.65 -5.46
N ASN A 70 -18.28 1.65 -4.78
CA ASN A 70 -17.66 2.98 -4.71
C ASN A 70 -16.31 2.91 -3.99
N VAL A 71 -16.22 2.16 -2.89
CA VAL A 71 -14.96 1.94 -2.16
C VAL A 71 -13.93 1.24 -3.04
N GLU A 72 -14.34 0.26 -3.84
CA GLU A 72 -13.45 -0.41 -4.78
C GLU A 72 -12.96 0.50 -5.91
N TYR A 73 -13.80 1.38 -6.45
CA TYR A 73 -13.35 2.36 -7.44
C TYR A 73 -12.37 3.38 -6.86
N LEU A 74 -12.58 3.80 -5.61
CA LEU A 74 -11.59 4.62 -4.89
C LEU A 74 -10.28 3.85 -4.67
N LEU A 75 -10.36 2.54 -4.39
CA LEU A 75 -9.17 1.68 -4.29
C LEU A 75 -8.41 1.62 -5.61
N TYR A 76 -9.07 1.58 -6.76
CA TYR A 76 -8.40 1.61 -8.07
C TYR A 76 -7.63 2.93 -8.28
N GLY A 77 -8.20 4.06 -7.86
CA GLY A 77 -7.47 5.33 -7.86
C GLY A 77 -6.26 5.31 -6.92
N SER A 78 -6.44 4.76 -5.72
CA SER A 78 -5.35 4.60 -4.73
C SER A 78 -4.24 3.68 -5.24
N PHE A 79 -4.59 2.64 -5.98
CA PHE A 79 -3.66 1.69 -6.59
C PHE A 79 -2.70 2.38 -7.57
N LEU A 80 -3.17 3.34 -8.38
CA LEU A 80 -2.31 4.12 -9.26
C LEU A 80 -1.26 4.92 -8.46
N ILE A 81 -1.64 5.44 -7.29
CA ILE A 81 -0.70 6.17 -6.42
C ILE A 81 0.35 5.20 -5.84
N TYR A 82 -0.03 3.97 -5.51
CA TYR A 82 0.94 2.95 -5.09
C TYR A 82 1.91 2.58 -6.21
N VAL A 83 1.45 2.48 -7.47
CA VAL A 83 2.32 2.25 -8.63
C VAL A 83 3.31 3.40 -8.80
N TYR A 84 2.84 4.64 -8.64
CA TYR A 84 3.70 5.83 -8.68
C TYR A 84 4.76 5.80 -7.58
N LYS A 85 4.37 5.56 -6.32
CA LYS A 85 5.30 5.44 -5.18
C LYS A 85 6.32 4.31 -5.36
N THR A 86 5.90 3.18 -5.93
CA THR A 86 6.81 2.08 -6.27
C THR A 86 7.85 2.53 -7.30
N SER A 87 7.41 3.25 -8.34
CA SER A 87 8.29 3.79 -9.38
C SER A 87 9.29 4.81 -8.82
N GLU A 88 8.83 5.69 -7.92
CA GLU A 88 9.69 6.65 -7.20
C GLU A 88 10.77 5.94 -6.37
N SER A 89 10.39 4.87 -5.66
CA SER A 89 11.34 4.07 -4.89
C SER A 89 12.35 3.34 -5.76
N ILE A 90 11.94 2.81 -6.92
CA ILE A 90 12.84 2.20 -7.91
C ILE A 90 13.82 3.25 -8.41
N TYR A 91 13.31 4.39 -8.87
CA TYR A 91 14.13 5.48 -9.38
C TYR A 91 15.21 5.88 -8.36
N THR A 92 14.82 6.13 -7.12
CA THR A 92 15.71 6.46 -6.00
C THR A 92 16.81 5.42 -5.79
N LEU A 93 16.46 4.13 -5.81
CA LEU A 93 17.42 3.03 -5.64
C LEU A 93 18.30 2.78 -6.86
N THR A 94 17.90 3.24 -8.05
CA THR A 94 18.73 3.12 -9.26
C THR A 94 19.67 4.30 -9.47
N THR A 95 19.30 5.49 -9.01
CA THR A 95 20.09 6.73 -9.18
C THR A 95 20.96 7.08 -7.97
N TYR A 96 20.89 6.32 -6.87
CA TYR A 96 21.69 6.60 -5.67
C TYR A 96 23.21 6.72 -5.92
N GLY A 97 23.73 6.03 -6.94
CA GLY A 97 25.14 6.09 -7.33
C GLY A 97 25.60 7.48 -7.80
N GLU A 98 24.68 8.32 -8.26
CA GLU A 98 24.97 9.72 -8.61
C GLU A 98 25.26 10.57 -7.36
N PHE A 99 24.86 10.08 -6.18
CA PHE A 99 25.04 10.72 -4.89
C PHE A 99 26.16 10.10 -4.06
N LEU A 100 27.04 9.27 -4.66
CA LEU A 100 28.20 8.66 -3.99
C LEU A 100 29.16 9.70 -3.38
N ASN A 101 29.17 10.93 -3.90
CA ASN A 101 29.94 12.04 -3.35
C ASN A 101 29.30 12.68 -2.09
N TYR A 102 28.04 12.34 -1.79
CA TYR A 102 27.37 12.69 -0.54
C TYR A 102 27.50 11.56 0.47
N VAL A 103 27.64 11.91 1.76
CA VAL A 103 27.72 10.93 2.85
C VAL A 103 26.33 10.33 3.09
N LEU A 104 26.00 9.28 2.36
CA LEU A 104 24.76 8.53 2.57
C LEU A 104 24.85 7.67 3.85
N PRO A 105 23.78 7.61 4.66
CA PRO A 105 23.72 6.69 5.81
C PRO A 105 23.87 5.23 5.38
N THR A 106 24.50 4.41 6.20
CA THR A 106 24.60 2.95 5.98
C THR A 106 23.24 2.25 5.95
N THR A 107 22.21 2.88 6.51
CA THR A 107 20.82 2.44 6.50
C THR A 107 20.08 2.69 5.19
N PHE A 108 20.65 3.48 4.26
CA PHE A 108 19.99 3.88 3.01
C PHE A 108 19.53 2.67 2.19
N LEU A 109 20.46 1.77 1.85
CA LEU A 109 20.15 0.59 1.04
C LEU A 109 19.22 -0.39 1.76
N PRO A 110 19.46 -0.81 3.02
CA PRO A 110 18.56 -1.72 3.71
C PRO A 110 17.12 -1.21 3.79
N VAL A 111 16.92 0.06 4.17
CA VAL A 111 15.57 0.63 4.31
C VAL A 111 14.93 0.88 2.95
N GLY A 112 15.68 1.39 1.98
CA GLY A 112 15.17 1.60 0.62
C GLY A 112 14.70 0.30 -0.02
N ILE A 113 15.51 -0.77 0.03
CA ILE A 113 15.15 -2.08 -0.51
C ILE A 113 13.93 -2.65 0.24
N THR A 114 13.91 -2.56 1.57
CA THR A 114 12.76 -3.02 2.37
C THR A 114 11.48 -2.29 1.98
N SER A 115 11.54 -0.96 1.83
CA SER A 115 10.40 -0.15 1.38
C SER A 115 9.94 -0.54 -0.02
N LEU A 116 10.86 -0.76 -0.96
CA LEU A 116 10.54 -1.20 -2.32
C LEU A 116 9.82 -2.56 -2.31
N VAL A 117 10.36 -3.54 -1.57
CA VAL A 117 9.75 -4.87 -1.44
C VAL A 117 8.35 -4.78 -0.87
N LEU A 118 8.14 -3.97 0.17
CA LEU A 118 6.83 -3.75 0.77
C LEU A 118 5.84 -3.08 -0.21
N HIS A 119 6.28 -2.11 -1.01
CA HIS A 119 5.45 -1.49 -2.05
C HIS A 119 5.05 -2.48 -3.14
N ILE A 120 5.98 -3.28 -3.65
CA ILE A 120 5.68 -4.34 -4.64
C ILE A 120 4.70 -5.34 -4.05
N LEU A 121 4.93 -5.76 -2.80
CA LEU A 121 4.03 -6.67 -2.10
C LEU A 121 2.64 -6.07 -1.94
N LEU A 122 2.53 -4.78 -1.61
CA LEU A 122 1.25 -4.07 -1.53
C LEU A 122 0.47 -4.12 -2.85
N LEU A 123 1.14 -3.91 -3.99
CA LEU A 123 0.49 -3.99 -5.31
C LEU A 123 -0.10 -5.38 -5.55
N VAL A 124 0.70 -6.44 -5.30
CA VAL A 124 0.26 -7.83 -5.46
C VAL A 124 -0.93 -8.14 -4.54
N LEU A 125 -0.86 -7.72 -3.28
CA LEU A 125 -1.93 -7.95 -2.31
C LEU A 125 -3.21 -7.20 -2.66
N THR A 126 -3.11 -5.99 -3.23
CA THR A 126 -4.27 -5.23 -3.69
C THR A 126 -5.01 -5.98 -4.81
N ILE A 127 -4.26 -6.50 -5.79
CA ILE A 127 -4.82 -7.30 -6.89
C ILE A 127 -5.48 -8.57 -6.34
N LEU A 128 -4.81 -9.27 -5.41
CA LEU A 128 -5.37 -10.46 -4.78
C LEU A 128 -6.63 -10.17 -3.96
N ALA A 129 -6.69 -9.05 -3.24
CA ALA A 129 -7.86 -8.67 -2.46
C ALA A 129 -9.07 -8.39 -3.38
N VAL A 130 -8.86 -7.68 -4.49
CA VAL A 130 -9.89 -7.46 -5.53
C VAL A 130 -10.31 -8.78 -6.17
N HIS A 131 -9.37 -9.70 -6.43
CA HIS A 131 -9.68 -11.02 -6.96
C HIS A 131 -10.57 -11.83 -6.00
N HIS A 132 -10.21 -11.92 -4.72
CA HIS A 132 -11.02 -12.60 -3.71
C HIS A 132 -12.41 -11.97 -3.56
N ARG A 133 -12.51 -10.65 -3.70
CA ARG A 133 -13.79 -9.94 -3.71
C ARG A 133 -14.68 -10.39 -4.87
N ARG A 134 -14.14 -10.58 -6.07
CA ARG A 134 -14.90 -11.13 -7.22
C ARG A 134 -15.36 -12.56 -6.99
N GLU A 135 -14.46 -13.38 -6.49
CA GLU A 135 -14.67 -14.82 -6.33
C GLU A 135 -15.68 -15.15 -5.22
N LEU A 136 -15.59 -14.47 -4.08
CA LEU A 136 -16.35 -14.80 -2.87
C LEU A 136 -17.62 -13.97 -2.70
N VAL A 137 -17.62 -12.69 -3.10
CA VAL A 137 -18.78 -11.78 -2.90
C VAL A 137 -19.63 -11.66 -4.17
N GLY A 138 -19.05 -11.97 -5.32
CA GLY A 138 -19.73 -11.96 -6.62
C GLY A 138 -19.49 -10.69 -7.44
N GLU A 139 -20.19 -10.62 -8.58
CA GLU A 139 -20.11 -9.50 -9.52
C GLU A 139 -21.18 -8.44 -9.25
N TYR A 140 -20.84 -7.17 -9.54
CA TYR A 140 -21.81 -6.10 -9.50
C TYR A 140 -22.85 -6.27 -10.61
N LYS A 141 -24.13 -6.41 -10.23
CA LYS A 141 -25.26 -6.39 -11.16
C LYS A 141 -25.66 -4.94 -11.43
N PHE A 142 -25.79 -4.60 -12.71
CA PHE A 142 -26.20 -3.27 -13.18
C PHE A 142 -27.66 -3.29 -13.63
#